data_AF-A0A520HXQ4-F1
#
_entry.id   AF-A0A520HXQ4-F1
#
_cell.length_a   1.000
_cell.length_b   1.000
_cell.length_c   1.000
_cell.angle_alpha   90.00
_cell.angle_beta   90.00
_cell.angle_gamma   90.00
#
_symmetry.space_group_name_H-M   'P 1'
#
loop_
_entity.id
_entity.type
_entity.pdbx_description
1 polymer ?
#
loop_
_entity_poly.entity_id
_entity_poly.type
_entity_poly.pdbx_seq_one_letter_code
_entity_poly.pdbx_strand_id
1 'polypeptide(L)'
;MIAVFGAIGVAAPAATPYPQVRPGIVLRFPADHGAHPTFRTEWWYVTGWLRTAEGKDLGFQVTFFRTRPPVDPANPSRFAPSQILFAHAALSDPSTGKLVHGERAARQGFGLASATTGDADVAIRDWRLRRGADGRWHTTIAADGFKLALTFDPTQPPLPQGQGGYSRKGARPGEGSYYYSVPH
;
A
#
# COMPACT_ATOMS: atom_id res chain seq x y z
N MET A 1 -32.94 49.65 17.58
CA MET A 1 -31.78 48.88 18.06
C MET A 1 -31.53 47.76 17.05
N ILE A 2 -30.54 47.89 16.16
CA ILE A 2 -30.26 46.91 15.10
C ILE A 2 -29.15 45.99 15.62
N ALA A 3 -29.44 44.71 15.79
CA ALA A 3 -28.45 43.69 16.14
C ALA A 3 -27.85 43.12 14.85
N VAL A 4 -26.56 43.32 14.66
CA VAL A 4 -25.78 42.68 13.59
C VAL A 4 -25.27 41.34 14.13
N PHE A 5 -25.76 40.24 13.57
CA PHE A 5 -25.18 38.91 13.81
C PHE A 5 -23.95 38.74 12.91
N GLY A 6 -22.76 38.83 13.49
CA GLY A 6 -21.52 38.46 12.82
C GLY A 6 -21.40 36.93 12.74
N ALA A 7 -21.49 36.37 11.54
CA ALA A 7 -21.14 34.98 11.31
C ALA A 7 -19.61 34.84 11.43
N ILE A 8 -19.14 34.18 12.48
CA ILE A 8 -17.75 33.72 12.56
C ILE A 8 -17.65 32.54 11.59
N GLY A 9 -17.13 32.80 10.39
CA GLY A 9 -16.76 31.75 9.45
C GLY A 9 -15.60 30.95 10.04
N VAL A 10 -15.86 29.72 10.49
CA VAL A 10 -14.79 28.77 10.79
C VAL A 10 -14.15 28.40 9.46
N ALA A 11 -12.95 28.93 9.21
CA ALA A 11 -12.17 28.56 8.04
C ALA A 11 -11.92 27.05 8.09
N ALA A 12 -12.37 26.34 7.05
CA ALA A 12 -12.02 24.94 6.87
C ALA A 12 -10.48 24.84 6.78
N PRO A 13 -9.85 23.85 7.44
CA PRO A 13 -8.40 23.68 7.35
C PRO A 13 -8.00 23.56 5.87
N ALA A 14 -6.98 24.32 5.47
CA ALA A 14 -6.45 24.30 4.11
C ALA A 14 -6.08 22.85 3.74
N ALA A 15 -6.65 22.35 2.64
CA ALA A 15 -6.39 21.00 2.18
C ALA A 15 -4.88 20.82 1.93
N THR A 16 -4.29 19.80 2.55
CA THR A 16 -2.89 19.44 2.28
C THR A 16 -2.76 19.03 0.81
N PRO A 17 -1.99 19.75 -0.03
CA PRO A 17 -1.90 19.42 -1.45
C PRO A 17 -1.11 18.10 -1.62
N TYR A 18 -1.69 17.17 -2.38
CA TYR A 18 -0.99 15.95 -2.82
C TYR A 18 -0.35 16.18 -4.18
N PRO A 19 0.83 15.60 -4.48
CA PRO A 19 1.39 15.62 -5.81
C PRO A 19 0.40 15.03 -6.83
N GLN A 20 0.27 15.69 -7.98
CA GLN A 20 -0.55 15.20 -9.09
C GLN A 20 0.24 14.18 -9.90
N VAL A 21 -0.39 13.05 -10.23
CA VAL A 21 0.18 12.06 -11.15
C VAL A 21 0.12 12.61 -12.58
N ARG A 22 1.27 12.64 -13.27
CA ARG A 22 1.42 13.17 -14.64
C ARG A 22 2.23 12.22 -15.53
N PRO A 23 2.00 12.20 -16.86
CA PRO A 23 2.83 11.47 -17.81
C PRO A 23 4.30 11.91 -17.79
N GLY A 24 5.19 11.07 -18.35
CA GLY A 24 6.61 11.38 -18.48
C GLY A 24 7.47 11.02 -17.27
N ILE A 25 6.93 10.23 -16.33
CA ILE A 25 7.72 9.67 -15.23
C ILE A 25 8.79 8.71 -15.77
N VAL A 26 9.91 8.64 -15.07
CA VAL A 26 10.91 7.59 -15.27
C VAL A 26 11.04 6.84 -13.95
N LEU A 27 10.61 5.57 -13.94
CA LEU A 27 10.74 4.72 -12.77
C LEU A 27 12.21 4.36 -12.52
N ARG A 28 12.64 4.39 -11.27
CA ARG A 28 14.02 4.16 -10.80
C ARG A 28 14.04 3.11 -9.70
N PHE A 29 14.61 1.95 -9.99
CA PHE A 29 14.74 0.87 -9.03
C PHE A 29 16.15 0.84 -8.41
N PRO A 30 16.29 0.54 -7.10
CA PRO A 30 15.25 0.05 -6.19
C PRO A 30 14.39 1.13 -5.53
N ALA A 31 14.67 2.42 -5.74
CA ALA A 31 13.98 3.52 -5.05
C ALA A 31 12.44 3.44 -5.15
N ASP A 32 11.92 3.16 -6.35
CA ASP A 32 10.48 3.06 -6.62
C ASP A 32 9.87 1.70 -6.23
N HIS A 33 10.66 0.77 -5.67
CA HIS A 33 10.11 -0.34 -4.88
C HIS A 33 9.71 0.13 -3.47
N GLY A 34 10.38 1.15 -2.95
CA GLY A 34 10.07 1.77 -1.67
C GLY A 34 8.80 2.61 -1.70
N ALA A 35 8.41 3.07 -0.53
CA ALA A 35 7.25 3.91 -0.32
C ALA A 35 7.41 5.33 -0.90
N HIS A 36 6.31 5.89 -1.38
CA HIS A 36 6.18 7.25 -1.89
C HIS A 36 5.28 8.11 -0.99
N PRO A 37 5.73 8.50 0.23
CA PRO A 37 4.87 9.03 1.31
C PRO A 37 4.20 10.38 1.02
N THR A 38 4.64 11.10 -0.01
CA THR A 38 4.06 12.37 -0.43
C THR A 38 2.71 12.17 -1.14
N PHE A 39 2.52 11.04 -1.82
CA PHE A 39 1.26 10.69 -2.48
C PHE A 39 0.18 10.27 -1.49
N ARG A 40 -1.07 10.56 -1.87
CA ARG A 40 -2.24 10.27 -1.03
C ARG A 40 -2.42 8.77 -0.79
N THR A 41 -2.22 7.94 -1.80
CA THR A 41 -2.53 6.52 -1.77
C THR A 41 -1.40 5.70 -2.38
N GLU A 42 -1.13 4.53 -1.83
CA GLU A 42 -0.14 3.59 -2.36
C GLU A 42 -0.53 2.15 -2.03
N TRP A 43 -0.15 1.22 -2.91
CA TRP A 43 -0.53 -0.18 -2.86
C TRP A 43 0.68 -1.08 -3.04
N TRP A 44 0.75 -2.14 -2.23
CA TRP A 44 1.54 -3.34 -2.50
C TRP A 44 0.57 -4.50 -2.57
N TYR A 45 0.48 -5.13 -3.74
CA TYR A 45 -0.50 -6.18 -3.99
C TYR A 45 0.18 -7.40 -4.59
N VAL A 46 0.15 -8.50 -3.85
CA VAL A 46 0.73 -9.78 -4.23
C VAL A 46 -0.39 -10.80 -4.38
N THR A 47 -0.41 -11.49 -5.51
CA THR A 47 -1.34 -12.58 -5.80
C THR A 47 -0.56 -13.75 -6.39
N GLY A 48 -0.93 -14.97 -6.03
CA GLY A 48 -0.28 -16.13 -6.62
C GLY A 48 -0.97 -17.44 -6.28
N TRP A 49 -0.34 -18.50 -6.78
CA TRP A 49 -0.73 -19.89 -6.55
C TRP A 49 0.37 -20.61 -5.78
N LEU A 50 -0.03 -21.54 -4.92
CA LEU A 50 0.85 -22.43 -4.16
C LEU A 50 0.48 -23.87 -4.49
N ARG A 51 1.50 -24.74 -4.52
CA ARG A 51 1.35 -26.19 -4.60
C ARG A 51 1.85 -26.78 -3.29
N THR A 52 0.98 -27.49 -2.57
CA THR A 52 1.36 -28.22 -1.35
C THR A 52 2.18 -29.47 -1.67
N ALA A 53 2.82 -30.07 -0.65
CA ALA A 53 3.57 -31.31 -0.81
C ALA A 53 2.69 -32.47 -1.29
N GLU A 54 1.41 -32.46 -0.92
CA GLU A 54 0.39 -33.44 -1.31
C GLU A 54 -0.17 -33.17 -2.72
N GLY A 55 0.37 -32.18 -3.45
CA GLY A 55 -0.02 -31.87 -4.82
C GLY A 55 -1.28 -31.01 -4.95
N LYS A 56 -1.86 -30.53 -3.84
CA LYS A 56 -3.03 -29.66 -3.84
C LYS A 56 -2.66 -28.21 -4.16
N ASP A 57 -3.45 -27.59 -5.04
CA ASP A 57 -3.35 -26.18 -5.40
C ASP A 57 -4.11 -25.29 -4.41
N LEU A 58 -3.48 -24.19 -4.01
CA LEU A 58 -4.07 -23.13 -3.17
C LEU A 58 -3.85 -21.78 -3.85
N GLY A 59 -4.84 -20.89 -3.76
CA GLY A 59 -4.67 -19.48 -4.13
C GLY A 59 -4.32 -18.64 -2.90
N PHE A 60 -3.52 -17.59 -3.07
CA PHE A 60 -3.32 -16.61 -1.99
C PHE A 60 -3.28 -15.18 -2.53
N GLN A 61 -3.59 -14.23 -1.65
CA GLN A 61 -3.29 -12.83 -1.87
C GLN A 61 -2.82 -12.16 -0.58
N VAL A 62 -1.96 -11.15 -0.72
CA VAL A 62 -1.52 -10.27 0.35
C VAL A 62 -1.55 -8.84 -0.19
N THR A 63 -2.31 -7.98 0.50
CA THR A 63 -2.43 -6.56 0.16
C THR A 63 -1.93 -5.73 1.33
N PHE A 64 -1.10 -4.73 1.05
CA PHE A 64 -0.90 -3.57 1.90
C PHE A 64 -1.37 -2.32 1.17
N PHE A 65 -2.09 -1.46 1.86
CA PHE A 65 -2.58 -0.19 1.33
C PHE A 65 -2.24 0.93 2.30
N ARG A 66 -1.64 2.00 1.80
CA ARG A 66 -1.40 3.22 2.59
C ARG A 66 -2.28 4.36 2.09
N THR A 67 -2.82 5.13 3.03
CA THR A 67 -3.44 6.41 2.77
C THR A 67 -2.86 7.50 3.66
N ARG A 68 -2.75 8.72 3.12
CA ARG A 68 -2.35 9.95 3.82
C ARG A 68 -3.59 10.82 4.01
N PRO A 69 -4.25 10.81 5.18
CA PRO A 69 -5.38 11.69 5.46
C PRO A 69 -4.97 13.18 5.38
N PRO A 70 -5.91 14.10 5.10
CA PRO A 70 -5.64 15.54 5.04
C PRO A 70 -5.54 16.12 6.46
N VAL A 71 -4.48 15.74 7.17
CA VAL A 71 -4.15 16.25 8.50
C VAL A 71 -3.19 17.42 8.35
N ASP A 72 -3.45 18.50 9.08
CA ASP A 72 -2.55 19.66 9.15
C ASP A 72 -1.13 19.20 9.57
N PRO A 73 -0.10 19.40 8.73
CA PRO A 73 1.27 19.08 9.08
C PRO A 73 1.79 19.80 10.34
N ALA A 74 1.19 20.94 10.70
CA ALA A 74 1.53 21.67 11.93
C ALA A 74 0.90 21.07 13.19
N ASN A 75 0.07 20.02 13.07
CA ASN A 75 -0.53 19.36 14.22
C ASN A 75 0.56 18.70 15.11
N PRO A 76 0.73 19.15 16.36
CA PRO A 76 1.79 18.65 17.23
C PRO A 76 1.48 17.28 17.87
N SER A 77 0.27 16.77 17.68
CA SER A 77 -0.16 15.52 18.32
C SER A 77 0.60 14.33 17.72
N ARG A 78 1.30 13.60 18.58
CA ARG A 78 1.88 12.29 18.22
C ARG A 78 0.84 11.27 17.73
N PHE A 79 -0.45 11.47 18.03
CA PHE A 79 -1.55 10.61 17.58
C PHE A 79 -2.20 11.06 16.27
N ALA A 80 -1.80 12.21 15.72
CA ALA A 80 -2.27 12.70 14.44
C ALA A 80 -2.04 11.63 13.36
N PRO A 81 -3.08 11.17 12.63
CA PRO A 81 -2.95 10.08 11.67
C PRO A 81 -2.37 10.59 10.35
N SER A 82 -1.10 11.00 10.37
CA SER A 82 -0.41 11.51 9.19
C SER A 82 -0.30 10.47 8.06
N GLN A 83 -0.26 9.19 8.42
CA GLN A 83 -0.35 8.04 7.51
C GLN A 83 -1.13 6.92 8.20
N ILE A 84 -1.98 6.23 7.44
CA ILE A 84 -2.70 5.03 7.89
C ILE A 84 -2.39 3.91 6.91
N LEU A 85 -2.02 2.76 7.44
CA LEU A 85 -1.79 1.54 6.69
C LEU A 85 -2.89 0.53 7.01
N PHE A 86 -3.30 -0.18 5.96
CA PHE A 86 -4.21 -1.31 5.99
C PHE A 86 -3.50 -2.51 5.38
N ALA A 87 -3.81 -3.71 5.85
CA ALA A 87 -3.38 -4.94 5.22
C ALA A 87 -4.51 -5.97 5.24
N HIS A 88 -4.59 -6.78 4.19
CA HIS A 88 -5.53 -7.89 4.08
C HIS A 88 -4.83 -9.08 3.42
N ALA A 89 -4.95 -10.26 4.00
CA ALA A 89 -4.41 -11.49 3.44
C ALA A 89 -5.50 -12.55 3.39
N ALA A 90 -5.49 -13.37 2.33
CA ALA A 90 -6.44 -14.46 2.20
C ALA A 90 -5.77 -15.70 1.58
N LEU A 91 -6.23 -16.86 2.03
CA LEU A 91 -5.91 -18.17 1.48
C LEU A 91 -7.19 -18.78 0.92
N SER A 92 -7.11 -19.24 -0.32
CA SER A 92 -8.20 -19.86 -1.07
C SER A 92 -7.90 -21.35 -1.20
N ASP A 93 -8.71 -22.16 -0.54
CA ASP A 93 -8.66 -23.61 -0.60
C ASP A 93 -9.99 -24.12 -1.17
N PRO A 94 -10.00 -24.77 -2.36
CA PRO A 94 -11.22 -25.31 -2.95
C PRO A 94 -12.00 -26.27 -2.02
N SER A 95 -11.29 -27.05 -1.19
CA SER A 95 -11.91 -27.97 -0.24
C SER A 95 -12.56 -27.29 0.96
N THR A 96 -12.12 -26.06 1.29
CA THR A 96 -12.75 -25.25 2.34
C THR A 96 -14.01 -24.54 1.82
N GLY A 97 -14.09 -24.28 0.51
CA GLY A 97 -15.26 -23.67 -0.15
C GLY A 97 -15.52 -22.19 0.21
N LYS A 98 -14.62 -21.56 0.98
CA LYS A 98 -14.66 -20.13 1.35
C LYS A 98 -13.24 -19.62 1.59
N LEU A 99 -13.07 -18.30 1.58
CA LEU A 99 -11.80 -17.66 1.94
C LEU A 99 -11.54 -17.81 3.45
N VAL A 100 -10.32 -18.21 3.79
CA VAL A 100 -9.75 -17.97 5.12
C VAL A 100 -8.93 -16.69 5.02
N HIS A 101 -9.25 -15.66 5.79
CA HIS A 101 -8.65 -14.34 5.61
C HIS A 101 -8.45 -13.62 6.94
N GLY A 102 -7.62 -12.58 6.91
CA GLY A 102 -7.39 -11.69 8.04
C GLY A 102 -7.02 -10.29 7.57
N GLU A 103 -7.16 -9.33 8.47
CA GLU A 103 -6.87 -7.93 8.19
C GLU A 103 -6.18 -7.23 9.35
N ARG A 104 -5.50 -6.13 9.03
CA ARG A 104 -4.86 -5.23 9.99
C ARG A 104 -5.08 -3.78 9.54
N ALA A 105 -5.20 -2.89 10.50
CA ALA A 105 -5.16 -1.45 10.28
C ALA A 105 -4.37 -0.79 11.41
N ALA A 106 -3.50 0.15 11.05
CA ALA A 106 -2.71 0.90 12.02
C ALA A 106 -2.30 2.26 11.47
N ARG A 107 -2.20 3.25 12.36
CA ARG A 107 -1.48 4.49 12.06
C ARG A 107 0.01 4.19 11.96
N GLN A 108 0.70 4.90 11.09
CA GLN A 108 2.16 4.87 11.07
C GLN A 108 2.73 5.42 12.39
N GLY A 109 3.87 4.89 12.81
CA GLY A 109 4.53 5.28 14.06
C GLY A 109 4.24 4.33 15.21
N PHE A 110 4.82 4.61 16.39
CA PHE A 110 4.72 3.77 17.60
C PHE A 110 5.14 2.30 17.41
N GLY A 111 5.91 1.98 16.36
CA GLY A 111 6.24 0.60 15.99
C GLY A 111 5.05 -0.22 15.49
N LEU A 112 3.90 0.40 15.19
CA LEU A 112 2.69 -0.31 14.76
C LEU A 112 2.63 -0.56 13.25
N ALA A 113 3.06 0.42 12.47
CA ALA A 113 3.10 0.34 11.02
C ALA A 113 4.21 1.19 10.44
N SER A 114 4.80 0.71 9.34
CA SER A 114 5.89 1.37 8.61
C SER A 114 5.82 1.06 7.13
N ALA A 115 6.26 2.01 6.31
CA ALA A 115 6.58 1.78 4.90
C ALA A 115 7.85 2.58 4.58
N THR A 116 8.93 1.88 4.25
CA THR A 116 10.27 2.46 4.08
C THR A 116 10.45 3.01 2.68
N THR A 117 11.15 4.13 2.54
CA THR A 117 11.56 4.72 1.26
C THR A 117 12.91 4.14 0.81
N GLY A 118 13.17 4.07 -0.50
CA GLY A 118 14.47 3.67 -1.06
C GLY A 118 14.57 2.19 -1.45
N ASP A 119 13.87 1.30 -0.76
CA ASP A 119 13.53 -0.06 -1.23
C ASP A 119 12.27 -0.54 -0.48
N ALA A 120 11.65 -1.61 -0.96
CA ALA A 120 10.39 -2.12 -0.42
C ALA A 120 10.57 -2.73 0.98
N ASP A 121 9.87 -2.14 1.94
CA ASP A 121 9.66 -2.72 3.26
C ASP A 121 8.41 -2.10 3.88
N VAL A 122 7.31 -2.84 3.85
CA VAL A 122 6.02 -2.43 4.41
C VAL A 122 5.61 -3.42 5.50
N ALA A 123 5.22 -2.89 6.66
CA ALA A 123 4.83 -3.70 7.79
C ALA A 123 3.65 -3.10 8.57
N ILE A 124 2.83 -3.98 9.12
CA ILE A 124 1.85 -3.67 10.17
C ILE A 124 1.97 -4.74 11.24
N ARG A 125 2.49 -4.36 12.42
CA ARG A 125 2.81 -5.29 13.52
C ARG A 125 3.68 -6.46 13.03
N ASP A 126 3.15 -7.67 13.10
CA ASP A 126 3.77 -8.94 12.73
C ASP A 126 3.63 -9.28 11.23
N TRP A 127 2.88 -8.48 10.46
CA TRP A 127 2.72 -8.67 9.02
C TRP A 127 3.72 -7.81 8.26
N ARG A 128 4.43 -8.39 7.29
CA ARG A 128 5.47 -7.69 6.54
C ARG A 128 5.59 -8.20 5.12
N LEU A 129 5.83 -7.29 4.19
CA LEU A 129 6.33 -7.55 2.84
C LEU A 129 7.59 -6.71 2.64
N ARG A 130 8.71 -7.34 2.26
CA ARG A 130 9.99 -6.65 2.07
C ARG A 130 10.77 -7.23 0.90
N ARG A 131 11.65 -6.42 0.32
CA ARG A 131 12.68 -6.87 -0.61
C ARG A 131 14.01 -7.05 0.12
N GLY A 132 14.68 -8.18 -0.14
CA GLY A 132 16.03 -8.48 0.32
C GLY A 132 17.07 -7.79 -0.55
N ALA A 133 18.30 -7.66 -0.05
CA ALA A 133 19.42 -7.10 -0.82
C ALA A 133 19.80 -7.96 -2.04
N ASP A 134 19.42 -9.25 -2.01
CA ASP A 134 19.53 -10.20 -3.12
C ASP A 134 18.44 -10.01 -4.20
N GLY A 135 17.51 -9.09 -3.97
CA GLY A 135 16.41 -8.78 -4.87
C GLY A 135 15.17 -9.66 -4.74
N ARG A 136 15.22 -10.69 -3.89
CA ARG A 136 14.05 -11.52 -3.58
C ARG A 136 13.09 -10.77 -2.68
N TRP A 137 11.81 -11.07 -2.82
CA TRP A 137 10.79 -10.54 -1.94
C TRP A 137 10.42 -11.57 -0.89
N HIS A 138 10.12 -11.12 0.32
CA HIS A 138 9.71 -11.98 1.42
C HIS A 138 8.43 -11.42 2.03
N THR A 139 7.46 -12.30 2.29
CA THR A 139 6.26 -11.96 3.05
C THR A 139 6.13 -12.85 4.27
N THR A 140 5.71 -12.26 5.38
CA THR A 140 5.33 -12.96 6.60
C THR A 140 3.98 -12.45 7.04
N ILE A 141 3.02 -13.36 7.19
CA ILE A 141 1.62 -13.07 7.54
C ILE A 141 1.19 -14.10 8.59
N ALA A 142 0.60 -13.62 9.68
CA ALA A 142 -0.02 -14.46 10.69
C ALA A 142 -1.48 -14.04 10.89
N ALA A 143 -2.39 -14.77 10.26
CA ALA A 143 -3.82 -14.59 10.36
C ALA A 143 -4.45 -15.74 11.17
N ASP A 144 -5.71 -15.58 11.55
CA ASP A 144 -6.44 -16.68 12.17
C ASP A 144 -6.68 -17.76 11.11
N GLY A 145 -6.26 -19.00 11.42
CA GLY A 145 -6.42 -20.15 10.54
C GLY A 145 -5.31 -20.35 9.50
N PHE A 146 -4.38 -19.41 9.30
CA PHE A 146 -3.23 -19.64 8.41
C PHE A 146 -2.03 -18.71 8.69
N LYS A 147 -0.85 -19.18 8.27
CA LYS A 147 0.37 -18.37 8.21
C LYS A 147 0.96 -18.47 6.82
N LEU A 148 1.45 -17.34 6.30
CA LEU A 148 2.26 -17.31 5.08
C LEU A 148 3.68 -16.88 5.45
N ALA A 149 4.66 -17.67 5.05
CA ALA A 149 6.07 -17.32 5.06
C ALA A 149 6.61 -17.68 3.68
N LEU A 150 6.54 -16.73 2.75
CA LEU A 150 6.83 -16.98 1.33
C LEU A 150 8.01 -16.11 0.88
N THR A 151 8.79 -16.67 -0.03
CA THR A 151 9.83 -15.98 -0.78
C THR A 151 9.42 -15.95 -2.24
N PHE A 152 9.51 -14.78 -2.88
CA PHE A 152 9.26 -14.60 -4.30
C PHE A 152 10.59 -14.24 -4.97
N ASP A 153 10.96 -15.00 -6.00
CA ASP A 153 12.18 -14.82 -6.76
C ASP A 153 11.84 -14.20 -8.12
N PRO A 154 12.06 -12.89 -8.34
CA PRO A 154 11.69 -12.24 -9.59
C PRO A 154 12.41 -12.87 -10.78
N THR A 155 11.64 -13.37 -11.74
CA THR A 155 12.20 -14.00 -12.95
C THR A 155 12.37 -13.04 -14.13
N GLN A 156 11.78 -11.85 -14.05
CA GLN A 156 11.81 -10.83 -15.10
C GLN A 156 12.01 -9.43 -14.51
N PRO A 157 12.47 -8.46 -15.32
CA PRO A 157 12.52 -7.06 -14.90
C PRO A 157 11.12 -6.51 -14.54
N PRO A 158 11.04 -5.48 -13.68
CA PRO A 158 9.78 -4.77 -13.47
C PRO A 158 9.15 -4.31 -14.78
N LEU A 159 7.84 -4.47 -14.90
CA LEU A 159 7.03 -4.11 -16.06
C LEU A 159 6.28 -2.80 -15.78
N PRO A 160 6.73 -1.65 -16.33
CA PRO A 160 5.98 -0.39 -16.23
C PRO A 160 4.63 -0.52 -16.93
N GLN A 161 3.55 -0.12 -16.25
CA GLN A 161 2.20 -0.15 -16.81
C GLN A 161 1.88 1.14 -17.56
N GLY A 162 1.01 1.06 -18.56
CA GLY A 162 0.60 2.21 -19.36
C GLY A 162 1.77 2.84 -20.12
N GLN A 163 1.88 4.17 -20.08
CA GLN A 163 2.93 4.90 -20.78
C GLN A 163 4.13 5.11 -19.84
N GLY A 164 5.09 4.17 -19.87
CA GLY A 164 6.34 4.28 -19.11
C GLY A 164 6.15 4.29 -17.58
N GLY A 165 5.07 3.68 -17.07
CA GLY A 165 4.71 3.68 -15.65
C GLY A 165 3.58 4.64 -15.30
N TYR A 166 3.21 5.57 -16.19
CA TYR A 166 1.99 6.36 -16.05
C TYR A 166 0.77 5.57 -16.57
N SER A 167 -0.13 5.20 -15.67
CA SER A 167 -1.35 4.46 -15.99
C SER A 167 -2.59 5.32 -15.74
N ARG A 168 -3.25 5.77 -16.81
CA ARG A 168 -4.52 6.51 -16.73
C ARG A 168 -5.65 5.58 -16.26
N LYS A 169 -6.46 6.05 -15.31
CA LYS A 169 -7.56 5.31 -14.68
C LYS A 169 -8.94 5.93 -14.92
N GLY A 170 -9.00 7.13 -15.49
CA GLY A 170 -10.24 7.81 -15.80
C GLY A 170 -10.09 8.91 -16.85
N ALA A 171 -11.19 9.55 -17.21
CA ALA A 171 -11.23 10.54 -18.26
C ALA A 171 -10.57 11.87 -17.86
N ARG A 172 -10.58 12.25 -16.58
CA ARG A 172 -10.13 13.56 -16.12
C ARG A 172 -8.61 13.63 -15.94
N PRO A 173 -7.97 14.79 -16.16
CA PRO A 173 -6.59 15.01 -15.77
C PRO A 173 -6.38 14.71 -14.28
N GLY A 174 -5.35 13.94 -13.95
CA GLY A 174 -5.07 13.51 -12.58
C GLY A 174 -5.73 12.19 -12.16
N GLU A 175 -6.65 11.62 -12.95
CA GLU A 175 -7.14 10.25 -12.76
C GLU A 175 -6.14 9.24 -13.33
N GLY A 176 -5.03 9.07 -12.63
CA GLY A 176 -3.98 8.14 -13.01
C GLY A 176 -3.15 7.67 -11.82
N SER A 177 -2.30 6.68 -12.05
CA SER A 177 -1.38 6.13 -11.06
C SER A 177 0.00 5.95 -11.68
N TYR A 178 1.05 6.12 -10.87
CA TYR A 178 2.34 5.51 -11.17
C TYR A 178 2.27 4.04 -10.81
N TYR A 179 2.55 3.16 -11.77
CA TYR A 179 2.25 1.75 -11.66
C TYR A 179 3.24 0.91 -12.47
N TYR A 180 3.88 -0.04 -11.81
CA TYR A 180 4.57 -1.17 -12.42
C TYR A 180 4.11 -2.49 -11.78
N SER A 181 4.37 -3.60 -12.46
CA SER A 181 4.21 -4.95 -11.92
C SER A 181 5.54 -5.69 -11.91
N VAL A 182 5.67 -6.73 -11.09
CA VAL A 182 6.78 -7.69 -11.16
C VAL A 182 6.20 -9.07 -11.47
N PRO A 183 6.02 -9.43 -12.76
CA PRO A 183 5.75 -10.79 -13.19
C PRO A 183 7.07 -11.56 -13.44
N HIS A 184 7.11 -12.88 -13.57
CA HIS A 184 6.37 -13.90 -12.83
C HIS A 184 7.15 -14.26 -11.56
#